data_AF-A0A7R6YWZ8-F1
#
_entry.id   AF-A0A7R6YWZ8-F1
#
_cell.length_a   1.000
_cell.length_b   1.000
_cell.length_c   1.000
_cell.angle_alpha   90.00
_cell.angle_beta   90.00
_cell.angle_gamma   90.00
#
_symmetry.space_group_name_H-M   'P 1'
#
loop_
_entity.id
_entity.type
_entity.pdbx_description
1 polymer ?
#
loop_
_entity_poly.entity_id
_entity_poly.type
_entity_poly.pdbx_seq_one_letter_code
_entity_poly.pdbx_strand_id
1 'polypeptide(L)'
;MIHAENERSTACTLRGDAYALTLWLRGWTPNYHVQTSIYPNAVNVPIACGGVTVIPGDIIVADDDGVVVLPVAMAAKVIEESQKHHDWEEFSRVKLMEGGPLQRYYPLHDDARGEYEEWRKTNRLENPS
;
A
#
# COMPACT_ATOMS: atom_id res chain seq x y z
N MET A 1 26.28 -13.84 -0.86
CA MET A 1 26.42 -12.38 -1.11
C MET A 1 25.45 -12.05 -2.21
N ILE A 2 24.26 -11.54 -1.87
CA ILE A 2 23.22 -11.24 -2.85
C ILE A 2 23.41 -9.77 -3.23
N HIS A 3 24.00 -9.53 -4.38
CA HIS A 3 23.97 -8.22 -5.04
C HIS A 3 22.55 -7.97 -5.53
N ALA A 4 21.95 -6.87 -5.08
CA ALA A 4 20.63 -6.43 -5.52
C ALA A 4 20.82 -5.27 -6.50
N GLU A 5 20.66 -5.56 -7.79
CA GLU A 5 20.39 -4.53 -8.79
C GLU A 5 18.88 -4.47 -9.07
N ASN A 6 18.47 -3.26 -9.42
CA ASN A 6 17.14 -2.69 -9.32
C ASN A 6 16.25 -3.12 -10.49
N GLU A 7 15.34 -4.08 -10.30
CA GLU A 7 14.28 -4.37 -11.28
C GLU A 7 12.92 -4.57 -10.60
N ARG A 8 11.90 -3.99 -11.24
CA ARG A 8 10.57 -3.68 -10.73
C ARG A 8 9.84 -4.94 -10.25
N SER A 9 9.39 -4.93 -9.00
CA SER A 9 8.56 -6.00 -8.47
C SER A 9 7.19 -5.94 -9.13
N THR A 10 6.72 -7.06 -9.68
CA THR A 10 5.44 -7.14 -10.40
C THR A 10 4.50 -8.01 -9.57
N ALA A 11 3.30 -7.52 -9.25
CA ALA A 11 2.21 -8.37 -8.79
C ALA A 11 1.89 -9.37 -9.92
N CYS A 12 2.17 -10.65 -9.71
CA CYS A 12 1.87 -11.67 -10.71
C CYS A 12 0.58 -12.37 -10.32
N THR A 13 -0.51 -12.01 -11.01
CA THR A 13 -1.70 -12.86 -11.00
C THR A 13 -1.44 -14.02 -11.95
N LEU A 14 -1.24 -15.22 -11.42
CA LEU A 14 -1.20 -16.43 -12.24
C LEU A 14 -2.60 -16.66 -12.83
N ARG A 15 -2.81 -16.20 -14.07
CA ARG A 15 -4.04 -16.47 -14.84
C ARG A 15 -4.04 -17.95 -15.27
N GLY A 16 -4.51 -18.81 -14.38
CA GLY A 16 -4.98 -20.15 -14.67
C GLY A 16 -6.26 -20.39 -13.85
N ASP A 17 -7.33 -20.82 -14.52
CA ASP A 17 -8.74 -20.79 -14.08
C ASP A 17 -9.11 -21.65 -12.84
N ALA A 18 -8.22 -21.85 -11.87
CA ALA A 18 -8.48 -22.72 -10.72
C ALA A 18 -8.09 -22.14 -9.34
N TYR A 19 -7.14 -21.20 -9.22
CA TYR A 19 -6.73 -20.67 -7.91
C TYR A 19 -6.32 -19.19 -7.97
N ALA A 20 -7.13 -18.31 -7.38
CA ALA A 20 -6.82 -16.88 -7.24
C ALA A 20 -5.88 -16.65 -6.05
N LEU A 21 -4.61 -17.05 -6.20
CA LEU A 21 -3.57 -16.76 -5.22
C LEU A 21 -2.84 -15.48 -5.61
N THR A 22 -2.88 -14.48 -4.73
CA THR A 22 -2.10 -13.24 -4.90
C THR A 22 -0.66 -13.48 -4.47
N LEU A 23 0.28 -13.21 -5.37
CA LEU A 23 1.71 -13.37 -5.13
C LEU A 23 2.44 -12.06 -5.46
N TRP A 24 3.26 -11.61 -4.51
CA TRP A 24 4.25 -10.55 -4.71
C TRP A 24 5.64 -11.17 -4.73
N LEU A 25 6.31 -11.06 -5.88
CA LEU A 25 7.60 -11.68 -6.13
C LEU A 25 8.56 -10.64 -6.71
N ARG A 26 9.84 -10.77 -6.35
CA ARG A 26 10.92 -10.00 -6.99
C ARG A 26 11.12 -10.38 -8.46
N GLY A 27 10.69 -11.59 -8.84
CA GLY A 27 10.82 -12.14 -10.18
C GLY A 27 10.48 -13.63 -10.16
N TRP A 28 10.50 -14.26 -11.34
CA TRP A 28 10.30 -15.70 -11.49
C TRP A 28 11.50 -16.30 -12.23
N THR A 29 11.82 -17.55 -11.91
CA THR A 29 12.86 -18.31 -12.60
C THR A 29 12.31 -19.69 -12.99
N PRO A 30 12.53 -20.15 -14.23
CA PRO A 30 12.13 -21.50 -14.64
C PRO A 30 13.03 -22.58 -14.02
N ASN A 31 14.09 -22.20 -13.29
CA ASN A 31 15.01 -23.15 -12.68
C ASN A 31 14.33 -23.92 -11.52
N TYR A 32 14.46 -25.24 -11.54
CA TYR A 32 13.78 -26.14 -10.60
C TYR A 32 14.56 -26.21 -9.27
N HIS A 33 13.93 -25.76 -8.18
CA HIS A 33 14.61 -25.33 -6.94
C HIS A 33 15.21 -26.45 -6.05
N VAL A 34 15.00 -27.74 -6.35
CA VAL A 34 15.42 -28.85 -5.47
C VAL A 34 16.87 -29.35 -5.69
N GLN A 35 17.67 -28.71 -6.55
CA GLN A 35 19.09 -29.09 -6.75
C GLN A 35 20.13 -28.23 -5.99
N THR A 36 19.73 -27.19 -5.25
CA THR A 36 20.69 -26.25 -4.63
C THR A 36 20.22 -25.76 -3.26
N SER A 37 20.89 -26.22 -2.19
CA SER A 37 21.19 -25.59 -0.89
C SER A 37 20.17 -24.70 -0.14
N ILE A 38 18.94 -24.51 -0.63
CA ILE A 38 17.91 -23.65 -0.05
C ILE A 38 16.88 -24.55 0.62
N TYR A 39 16.88 -24.55 1.95
CA TYR A 39 15.94 -25.28 2.79
C TYR A 39 15.33 -24.34 3.83
N PRO A 40 14.08 -24.58 4.27
CA PRO A 40 13.48 -23.80 5.34
C PRO A 40 14.31 -23.94 6.62
N ASN A 41 14.79 -22.81 7.15
CA ASN A 41 15.61 -22.82 8.35
C ASN A 41 14.77 -22.58 9.62
N ALA A 42 13.82 -21.65 9.57
CA ALA A 42 13.00 -21.25 10.71
C ALA A 42 11.61 -20.76 10.27
N VAL A 43 10.68 -20.72 11.22
CA VAL A 43 9.31 -20.20 11.07
C VAL A 43 9.00 -19.25 12.23
N ASN A 44 8.17 -18.24 11.98
CA ASN A 44 7.78 -17.24 13.00
C ASN A 44 8.97 -16.58 13.72
N VAL A 45 10.01 -16.23 12.95
CA VAL A 45 11.15 -15.43 13.44
C VAL A 45 11.20 -14.10 12.68
N PRO A 46 11.74 -13.03 13.28
CA PRO A 46 11.99 -11.79 12.56
C PRO A 46 12.90 -12.03 11.35
N ILE A 47 12.53 -11.46 10.21
CA ILE A 47 13.29 -11.56 8.96
C ILE A 47 13.57 -10.18 8.36
N ALA A 48 14.61 -10.11 7.53
CA ALA A 48 14.80 -8.97 6.62
C ALA A 48 14.24 -9.37 5.24
N CYS A 49 13.24 -8.63 4.75
CA CYS A 49 12.61 -8.85 3.44
C CYS A 49 12.47 -7.51 2.73
N GLY A 50 12.88 -7.41 1.46
CA GLY A 50 12.75 -6.16 0.70
C GLY A 50 13.51 -4.95 1.28
N GLY A 51 14.52 -5.18 2.11
CA GLY A 51 15.27 -4.12 2.82
C GLY A 51 14.61 -3.62 4.10
N VAL A 52 13.49 -4.21 4.53
CA VAL A 52 12.79 -3.88 5.78
C VAL A 52 12.74 -5.07 6.72
N THR A 53 12.61 -4.79 8.03
CA THR A 53 12.40 -5.82 9.05
C THR A 53 10.92 -6.18 9.10
N VAL A 54 10.62 -7.48 9.03
CA VAL A 54 9.28 -8.04 9.22
C VAL A 54 9.28 -8.89 10.47
N ILE A 55 8.38 -8.59 11.39
CA ILE A 55 8.20 -9.32 12.63
C ILE A 55 6.92 -10.16 12.52
N PRO A 56 6.91 -11.41 13.03
CA PRO A 56 5.70 -12.20 13.08
C PRO A 56 4.56 -11.44 13.78
N GLY A 57 3.41 -11.31 13.10
CA GLY A 57 2.26 -10.56 13.57
C GLY A 57 2.12 -9.15 12.96
N ASP A 58 3.10 -8.68 12.20
CA ASP A 58 2.95 -7.47 11.40
C ASP A 58 1.92 -7.65 10.28
N ILE A 59 1.26 -6.55 9.92
CA ILE A 59 0.26 -6.51 8.86
C ILE A 59 0.99 -6.25 7.54
N ILE A 60 0.75 -7.10 6.54
CA ILE A 60 1.29 -6.92 5.20
C ILE A 60 0.17 -6.42 4.30
N VAL A 61 0.35 -5.23 3.73
CA VAL A 61 -0.57 -4.65 2.72
C VAL A 61 0.15 -4.65 1.38
N ALA A 62 -0.50 -5.19 0.36
CA ALA A 62 0.08 -5.30 -0.98
C ALA A 62 -0.97 -4.98 -2.04
N ASP A 63 -0.61 -4.14 -2.99
CA ASP A 63 -1.42 -3.74 -4.15
C ASP A 63 -0.59 -3.84 -5.43
N ASP A 64 -1.00 -3.14 -6.49
CA ASP A 64 -0.26 -3.12 -7.76
C ASP A 64 0.99 -2.21 -7.73
N ASP A 65 1.07 -1.28 -6.77
CA ASP A 65 2.17 -0.33 -6.63
C ASP A 65 3.30 -0.90 -5.75
N GLY A 66 2.95 -1.69 -4.73
CA GLY A 66 3.93 -2.10 -3.74
C GLY A 66 3.45 -3.06 -2.67
N VAL A 67 4.38 -3.35 -1.76
CA VAL A 67 4.13 -4.05 -0.49
C VAL A 67 4.63 -3.18 0.64
N VAL A 68 3.78 -2.98 1.65
CA VAL A 68 4.08 -2.23 2.86
C VAL A 68 3.94 -3.14 4.08
N VAL A 69 4.91 -3.02 4.98
CA VAL A 69 4.90 -3.70 6.29
C VAL A 69 4.41 -2.70 7.32
N LEU A 70 3.30 -3.01 7.96
CA LEU A 70 2.68 -2.18 8.99
C LEU A 70 2.82 -2.87 10.35
N PRO A 71 3.66 -2.32 11.27
CA PRO A 71 3.73 -2.82 12.63
C PRO A 71 2.36 -2.74 13.30
N VAL A 72 1.90 -3.85 13.90
CA VAL A 72 0.57 -3.92 14.51
C VAL A 72 0.34 -2.84 15.57
N ALA A 73 1.39 -2.47 16.31
CA ALA A 73 1.34 -1.40 17.32
C ALA A 73 1.06 0.00 16.74
N MET A 74 1.35 0.20 15.45
CA MET A 74 1.10 1.47 14.75
C MET A 74 -0.20 1.49 13.96
N ALA A 75 -0.88 0.34 13.84
CA ALA A 75 -2.05 0.19 12.97
C ALA A 75 -3.14 1.23 13.25
N ALA A 76 -3.50 1.46 14.51
CA ALA A 76 -4.52 2.44 14.89
C ALA A 76 -4.18 3.87 14.44
N LYS A 77 -2.92 4.29 14.61
CA LYS A 77 -2.45 5.61 14.19
C LYS A 77 -2.45 5.74 12.66
N VAL A 78 -2.01 4.69 11.96
CA VAL A 78 -1.96 4.69 10.50
C VAL A 78 -3.37 4.76 9.92
N ILE A 79 -4.34 4.03 10.47
CA ILE A 79 -5.75 4.10 10.05
C ILE A 79 -6.31 5.52 10.20
N GLU A 80 -6.03 6.18 11.34
CA GLU A 80 -6.51 7.55 11.57
C GLU A 80 -5.90 8.55 10.55
N GLU A 81 -4.59 8.47 10.33
CA GLU A 81 -3.90 9.36 9.39
C GLU A 81 -4.25 9.05 7.92
N SER A 82 -4.45 7.78 7.57
CA SER A 82 -4.84 7.38 6.22
C SER A 82 -6.25 7.85 5.88
N GLN A 83 -7.19 7.82 6.84
CA GLN A 83 -8.53 8.37 6.66
C GLN A 83 -8.49 9.88 6.36
N LYS A 84 -7.67 10.65 7.09
CA LYS A 84 -7.50 12.09 6.83
C LYS A 84 -6.95 12.37 5.44
N HIS A 85 -5.96 11.58 4.99
CA HIS A 85 -5.41 11.70 3.64
C HIS A 85 -6.44 11.31 2.57
N HIS A 86 -7.16 10.21 2.78
CA HIS A 86 -8.19 9.76 1.84
C HIS A 86 -9.30 10.80 1.66
N ASP A 87 -9.81 11.37 2.76
CA ASP A 87 -10.80 12.46 2.72
C ASP A 87 -10.30 13.64 1.88
N TRP A 88 -9.03 14.00 2.06
CA TRP A 88 -8.42 15.10 1.33
C TRP A 88 -8.24 14.80 -0.16
N GLU A 89 -7.75 13.61 -0.51
CA GLU A 89 -7.62 13.18 -1.91
C GLU A 89 -8.98 13.15 -2.61
N GLU A 90 -10.01 12.65 -1.95
CA GLU A 90 -11.36 12.57 -2.49
C GLU A 90 -11.95 13.97 -2.73
N PHE A 91 -11.81 14.89 -1.78
CA PHE A 91 -12.21 16.29 -1.97
C PHE A 91 -11.50 16.92 -3.16
N SER A 92 -10.18 16.73 -3.24
CA SER A 92 -9.36 17.28 -4.31
C SER A 92 -9.79 16.72 -5.66
N ARG A 93 -10.06 15.41 -5.72
CA ARG A 93 -10.54 14.73 -6.93
C ARG A 93 -11.88 15.29 -7.41
N VAL A 94 -12.85 15.47 -6.51
CA VAL A 94 -14.16 16.06 -6.85
C VAL A 94 -13.98 17.47 -7.41
N LYS A 95 -13.17 18.32 -6.75
CA LYS A 95 -12.94 19.70 -7.19
C LYS A 95 -12.20 19.81 -8.52
N LEU A 96 -11.27 18.90 -8.79
CA LEU A 96 -10.59 18.83 -10.08
C LEU A 96 -11.55 18.39 -11.19
N MET A 97 -12.46 17.44 -10.92
CA MET A 97 -13.49 17.01 -11.87
C MET A 97 -14.51 18.13 -12.18
N GLU A 98 -14.79 19.01 -11.21
CA GLU A 98 -15.62 20.21 -11.40
C GLU A 98 -14.92 21.32 -12.22
N GLY A 99 -13.65 21.11 -12.63
CA GLY A 99 -12.87 22.08 -13.41
C GLY A 99 -12.07 23.07 -12.56
N GLY A 100 -11.89 22.78 -11.27
CA GLY A 100 -11.07 23.59 -10.38
C GLY A 100 -9.58 23.63 -10.77
N PRO A 101 -8.87 24.74 -10.51
CA PRO A 101 -7.45 24.85 -10.83
C PRO A 101 -6.59 23.90 -9.97
N LEU A 102 -5.71 23.13 -10.61
CA LEU A 102 -4.86 22.12 -9.96
C LEU A 102 -4.05 22.67 -8.78
N GLN A 103 -3.46 23.86 -8.95
CA GLN A 103 -2.60 24.50 -7.96
C GLN A 103 -3.33 24.90 -6.66
N ARG A 104 -4.67 24.98 -6.68
CA ARG A 104 -5.48 25.35 -5.51
C ARG A 104 -5.83 24.13 -4.66
N TYR A 105 -6.09 22.99 -5.31
CA TYR A 105 -6.60 21.78 -4.64
C TYR A 105 -5.52 20.72 -4.41
N TYR A 106 -4.37 20.78 -5.10
CA TYR A 106 -3.28 19.81 -4.95
C TYR A 106 -1.88 20.46 -5.02
N PRO A 107 -1.16 20.64 -3.89
CA PRO A 107 -1.60 20.40 -2.50
C PRO A 107 -2.71 21.38 -2.06
N LEU A 108 -3.52 21.03 -1.05
CA LEU A 108 -4.60 21.91 -0.57
C LEU A 108 -4.03 23.22 -0.06
N HIS A 109 -4.30 24.29 -0.79
CA HIS A 109 -3.85 25.62 -0.42
C HIS A 109 -4.79 26.21 0.66
N ASP A 110 -4.28 27.10 1.51
CA ASP A 110 -5.00 27.55 2.72
C ASP A 110 -6.31 28.29 2.42
N ASP A 111 -6.45 28.84 1.21
CA ASP A 111 -7.67 29.47 0.69
C ASP A 111 -8.82 28.49 0.42
N ALA A 112 -8.52 27.21 0.19
CA ALA A 112 -9.51 26.14 -0.03
C ALA A 112 -9.79 25.30 1.23
N ARG A 113 -9.12 25.60 2.36
CA ARG A 113 -9.27 24.82 3.61
C ARG A 113 -10.69 24.92 4.19
N GLY A 114 -11.33 26.08 4.10
CA GLY A 114 -12.71 26.26 4.56
C GLY A 114 -13.72 25.39 3.79
N GLU A 115 -13.56 25.31 2.46
CA GLU A 115 -14.39 24.47 1.59
C GLU A 115 -14.21 22.98 1.92
N TYR A 116 -12.97 22.56 2.20
CA TYR A 116 -12.67 21.19 2.64
C TYR A 116 -13.32 20.84 3.97
N GLU A 117 -13.30 21.74 4.96
CA GLU A 117 -13.91 21.50 6.27
C GLU A 117 -15.45 21.37 6.19
N GLU A 118 -16.09 22.17 5.34
CA GLU A 118 -17.53 22.07 5.07
C GLU A 118 -17.86 20.76 4.35
N TRP A 119 -17.10 20.43 3.31
CA TRP A 119 -17.26 19.17 2.59
C TRP A 119 -17.08 17.96 3.51
N ARG A 120 -16.06 17.98 4.37
CA ARG A 120 -15.78 16.89 5.32
C ARG A 120 -16.91 16.69 6.33
N LYS A 121 -17.54 17.78 6.80
CA LYS A 121 -18.71 17.69 7.69
C LYS A 121 -19.89 17.04 6.97
N THR A 122 -20.18 17.45 5.74
CA THR A 122 -21.28 16.88 4.94
C THR A 122 -21.03 15.40 4.63
N ASN A 123 -19.82 15.06 4.16
CA ASN A 123 -19.51 13.71 3.72
C ASN A 123 -19.43 12.69 4.88
N ARG A 124 -18.98 13.13 6.07
CA ARG A 124 -19.00 12.32 7.29
C ARG A 124 -20.42 12.03 7.80
N LEU A 125 -21.40 12.88 7.47
CA LEU A 125 -22.81 12.63 7.80
C LEU A 125 -23.47 11.65 6.83
N GLU A 126 -23.05 11.62 5.57
CA GLU A 126 -23.59 10.71 4.55
C GLU A 126 -23.02 9.29 4.62
N ASN A 127 -21.75 9.12 5.01
CA ASN A 127 -21.10 7.81 5.17
C ASN A 127 -20.47 7.64 6.57
N PRO A 128 -21.25 7.26 7.60
CA PRO A 128 -20.70 6.92 8.90
C PRO A 128 -20.00 5.55 8.81
N SER A 129 -18.68 5.55 8.93
CA SER A 129 -17.82 4.36 9.03
C SER A 129 -18.20 3.44 10.18
#